data_AF-A0A951LBW0-F1
#
_entry.id   AF-A0A951LBW0-F1
#
_cell.length_a   1.000
_cell.length_b   1.000
_cell.length_c   1.000
_cell.angle_alpha   90.00
_cell.angle_beta   90.00
_cell.angle_gamma   90.00
#
_symmetry.space_group_name_H-M   'P 1'
#
loop_
_entity.id
_entity.type
_entity.pdbx_description
1 polymer ?
#
loop_
_entity_poly.entity_id
_entity_poly.type
_entity_poly.pdbx_seq_one_letter_code
_entity_poly.pdbx_strand_id
1 'polypeptide(L)'
;MSVAELLEGKRVCICGGAGGVGKTTTSAAIALGMAARGAKVAVVTIDPAKRLANALGLEQLHNVPRRVEPDRLATGGLRVEGELWAMMLDPKRTFDELIERIAPDQDRARQIKANRVYRELSTAVSGSQEYTAIAKLYDL
;
A
#
# COMPACT_ATOMS: atom_id res chain seq x y z
N MET A 1 24.15 9.32 -10.25
CA MET A 1 22.84 9.78 -9.76
C MET A 1 22.22 8.64 -8.95
N SER A 2 22.00 8.83 -7.66
CA SER A 2 21.38 7.82 -6.78
C SER A 2 19.86 7.86 -6.83
N VAL A 3 19.18 6.78 -6.42
CA VAL A 3 17.70 6.77 -6.31
C VAL A 3 17.21 7.83 -5.33
N ALA A 4 17.98 8.10 -4.26
CA ALA A 4 17.63 9.15 -3.30
C ALA A 4 17.66 10.55 -3.94
N GLU A 5 18.67 10.85 -4.77
CA GLU A 5 18.74 12.11 -5.54
C GLU A 5 17.55 12.27 -6.49
N LEU A 6 17.11 11.18 -7.14
CA LEU A 6 15.94 11.21 -8.03
C LEU A 6 14.62 11.50 -7.29
N LEU A 7 14.55 11.13 -6.01
CA LEU A 7 13.36 11.29 -5.18
C LEU A 7 13.34 12.61 -4.42
N GLU A 8 14.39 13.44 -4.52
CA GLU A 8 14.44 14.73 -3.85
C GLU A 8 13.27 15.65 -4.29
N GLY A 9 12.55 16.19 -3.31
CA GLY A 9 11.34 16.99 -3.53
C GLY A 9 10.12 16.21 -4.08
N LYS A 10 10.20 14.88 -4.23
CA LYS A 10 9.08 14.05 -4.67
C LYS A 10 8.31 13.51 -3.46
N ARG A 11 6.98 13.54 -3.55
CA ARG A 11 6.08 12.99 -2.50
C ARG A 11 5.65 11.55 -2.76
N VAL A 12 5.67 11.12 -4.04
CA VAL A 12 5.17 9.82 -4.47
C VAL A 12 6.19 9.18 -5.41
N CYS A 13 6.50 7.90 -5.16
CA CYS A 13 7.30 7.04 -6.02
C CYS A 13 6.48 5.81 -6.41
N ILE A 14 6.27 5.61 -7.72
CA ILE A 14 5.52 4.46 -8.24
C ILE A 14 6.51 3.47 -8.86
N CYS A 15 6.57 2.27 -8.30
CA CYS A 15 7.36 1.17 -8.86
C CYS A 15 6.50 0.36 -9.84
N GLY A 16 6.55 0.72 -11.13
CA GLY A 16 5.85 0.02 -12.22
C GLY A 16 6.69 -1.09 -12.87
N GLY A 17 6.04 -1.96 -13.66
CA GLY A 17 6.70 -3.03 -14.41
C GLY A 17 5.89 -4.34 -14.50
N ALA A 18 6.37 -5.28 -15.30
CA ALA A 18 5.73 -6.60 -15.48
C ALA A 18 5.67 -7.44 -14.18
N GLY A 19 4.88 -8.51 -14.19
CA GLY A 19 4.82 -9.46 -13.08
C GLY A 19 6.20 -10.09 -12.79
N GLY A 20 6.57 -10.24 -11.51
CA GLY A 20 7.80 -10.95 -11.12
C GLY A 20 9.12 -10.18 -11.24
N VAL A 21 9.14 -8.95 -11.79
CA VAL A 21 10.38 -8.17 -11.98
C VAL A 21 10.98 -7.55 -10.71
N GLY A 22 10.42 -7.83 -9.53
CA GLY A 22 10.94 -7.34 -8.25
C GLY A 22 10.32 -6.05 -7.71
N LYS A 23 9.24 -5.53 -8.31
CA LYS A 23 8.57 -4.27 -7.89
C LYS A 23 8.41 -4.13 -6.37
N THR A 24 7.81 -5.11 -5.72
CA THR A 24 7.53 -5.09 -4.28
C THR A 24 8.81 -5.01 -3.45
N THR A 25 9.83 -5.78 -3.82
CA THR A 25 11.14 -5.78 -3.15
C THR A 25 11.84 -4.45 -3.35
N THR A 26 11.81 -3.90 -4.57
CA THR A 26 12.37 -2.59 -4.87
C THR A 26 11.66 -1.46 -4.10
N SER A 27 10.32 -1.47 -4.03
CA SER A 27 9.57 -0.49 -3.23
C SER A 27 9.93 -0.56 -1.75
N ALA A 28 10.07 -1.76 -1.18
CA ALA A 28 10.48 -1.95 0.20
C ALA A 28 11.91 -1.42 0.45
N ALA A 29 12.86 -1.72 -0.45
CA ALA A 29 14.23 -1.26 -0.35
C ALA A 29 14.35 0.26 -0.47
N ILE A 30 13.60 0.89 -1.38
CA ILE A 30 13.55 2.35 -1.52
C ILE A 30 12.99 2.98 -0.25
N ALA A 31 11.85 2.49 0.26
CA ALA A 31 11.23 3.03 1.46
C ALA A 31 12.15 2.88 2.69
N LEU A 32 12.77 1.71 2.88
CA LEU A 32 13.74 1.50 3.96
C LEU A 32 14.94 2.44 3.82
N GLY A 33 15.48 2.62 2.61
CA GLY A 33 16.60 3.52 2.36
C GLY A 33 16.26 4.99 2.63
N MET A 34 15.04 5.43 2.34
CA MET A 34 14.57 6.78 2.67
C MET A 34 14.35 6.93 4.18
N ALA A 35 13.76 5.94 4.85
CA ALA A 35 13.61 5.94 6.31
C ALA A 35 14.96 5.96 7.03
N ALA A 36 15.96 5.25 6.52
CA ALA A 36 17.32 5.27 7.03
C ALA A 36 17.97 6.66 6.96
N ARG A 37 17.54 7.50 6.01
CA ARG A 37 17.98 8.88 5.83
C ARG A 37 17.12 9.90 6.58
N GLY A 38 16.33 9.46 7.55
CA GLY A 38 15.49 10.33 8.39
C GLY A 38 14.10 10.62 7.83
N ALA A 39 13.72 10.08 6.67
CA ALA A 39 12.39 10.33 6.11
C ALA A 39 11.29 9.56 6.86
N LYS A 40 10.10 10.16 6.91
CA LYS A 40 8.85 9.46 7.26
C LYS A 40 8.17 8.99 5.98
N VAL A 41 8.14 7.69 5.74
CA VAL A 41 7.73 7.10 4.46
C VAL A 41 6.79 5.92 4.67
N ALA A 42 5.79 5.81 3.80
CA ALA A 42 4.89 4.67 3.73
C ALA A 42 5.15 3.86 2.45
N VAL A 43 5.29 2.54 2.59
CA VAL A 43 5.28 1.60 1.47
C VAL A 43 3.92 0.91 1.39
N VAL A 44 3.32 0.99 0.21
CA VAL A 44 1.96 0.49 -0.06
C VAL A 44 2.05 -0.60 -1.11
N THR A 45 1.40 -1.75 -0.88
CA THR A 45 1.27 -2.81 -1.87
C THR A 45 -0.18 -3.19 -2.11
N ILE A 46 -0.50 -3.65 -3.32
CA ILE A 46 -1.78 -4.29 -3.69
C ILE A 46 -1.66 -5.82 -3.77
N ASP A 47 -0.45 -6.37 -3.57
CA ASP A 47 -0.19 -7.79 -3.80
C ASP A 47 -0.69 -8.65 -2.62
N PRO A 48 -1.71 -9.51 -2.82
CA PRO A 48 -2.24 -10.38 -1.77
C PRO A 48 -1.25 -11.48 -1.37
N ALA A 49 -0.21 -11.75 -2.16
CA ALA A 49 0.77 -12.81 -1.91
C ALA A 49 1.74 -12.52 -0.74
N LYS A 50 1.43 -11.51 0.10
CA LYS A 50 2.21 -11.12 1.28
C LYS A 50 3.68 -10.78 1.00
N ARG A 51 4.05 -10.49 -0.26
CA ARG A 51 5.45 -10.26 -0.65
C ARG A 51 6.09 -9.11 0.12
N LEU A 52 5.34 -8.02 0.35
CA LEU A 52 5.82 -6.88 1.13
C LEU A 52 5.99 -7.25 2.61
N ALA A 53 5.02 -7.98 3.17
CA ALA A 53 5.10 -8.44 4.55
C ALA A 53 6.34 -9.31 4.74
N ASN A 54 6.56 -10.29 3.84
CA ASN A 54 7.75 -11.14 3.85
C ASN A 54 9.06 -10.33 3.71
N ALA A 55 9.09 -9.35 2.80
CA ALA A 55 10.27 -8.49 2.59
C ALA A 55 10.61 -7.63 3.82
N LEU A 56 9.61 -7.30 4.64
CA LEU A 56 9.77 -6.53 5.88
C LEU A 56 9.80 -7.43 7.13
N GLY A 57 9.78 -8.76 6.98
CA GLY A 57 9.73 -9.71 8.09
C GLY A 57 8.45 -9.66 8.92
N LEU A 58 7.35 -9.17 8.35
CA LEU A 58 6.03 -9.05 8.99
C LEU A 58 5.15 -10.27 8.68
N GLU A 59 4.30 -10.66 9.62
CA GLU A 59 3.36 -11.79 9.41
C GLU A 59 2.20 -11.42 8.47
N GLN A 60 1.70 -10.19 8.60
CA GLN A 60 0.58 -9.69 7.80
C GLN A 60 0.58 -8.16 7.71
N LEU A 61 -0.01 -7.66 6.63
CA LEU A 61 -0.34 -6.25 6.43
C LEU A 61 -1.86 -6.11 6.23
N HIS A 62 -2.39 -4.97 6.65
CA HIS A 62 -3.81 -4.64 6.54
C HIS A 62 -4.00 -3.33 5.77
N ASN A 63 -5.26 -2.96 5.50
CA ASN A 63 -5.65 -1.73 4.81
C ASN A 63 -5.44 -0.44 5.64
N VAL A 64 -4.66 -0.50 6.72
CA VAL A 64 -4.33 0.62 7.60
C VAL A 64 -2.81 0.68 7.73
N PRO A 65 -2.18 1.86 7.54
CA PRO A 65 -0.76 2.06 7.78
C PRO A 65 -0.35 1.57 9.18
N ARG A 66 0.65 0.69 9.23
CA ARG A 66 1.34 0.33 10.47
C ARG A 66 2.79 0.74 10.40
N ARG A 67 3.28 1.32 11.48
CA ARG A 67 4.72 1.55 11.66
C ARG A 67 5.43 0.20 11.76
N VAL A 68 6.56 0.08 11.08
CA VAL A 68 7.47 -1.04 11.23
C VAL A 68 8.42 -0.72 12.38
N GLU A 69 8.50 -1.62 13.36
CA GLU A 69 9.32 -1.41 14.54
C GLU A 69 10.81 -1.25 14.16
N PRO A 70 11.51 -0.22 14.67
CA PRO A 70 12.91 0.05 14.32
C PRO A 70 13.83 -1.16 14.53
N ASP A 71 13.61 -1.93 15.60
CA ASP A 71 14.41 -3.11 15.92
C ASP A 71 14.32 -4.21 14.85
N ARG A 72 13.21 -4.28 14.11
CA ARG A 72 13.05 -5.20 12.98
C ARG A 72 13.80 -4.73 11.73
N LEU A 73 14.10 -3.44 11.66
CA LEU A 73 14.83 -2.81 10.55
C LEU A 73 16.34 -2.73 10.82
N ALA A 74 16.76 -2.88 12.08
CA ALA A 74 18.14 -2.79 12.55
C ALA A 74 19.02 -4.00 12.18
N THR A 75 18.70 -4.71 11.09
CA THR A 75 19.54 -5.79 10.56
C THR A 75 20.74 -5.24 9.78
N GLY A 76 21.92 -5.83 9.98
CA GLY A 76 23.11 -5.51 9.17
C GLY A 76 23.76 -4.14 9.45
N GLY A 77 23.53 -3.55 10.63
CA GLY A 77 24.14 -2.26 11.02
C GLY A 77 23.46 -1.02 10.45
N LEU A 78 22.34 -1.18 9.74
CA LEU A 78 21.55 -0.06 9.24
C LEU A 78 20.78 0.59 10.40
N ARG A 79 21.12 1.85 10.70
CA ARG A 79 20.33 2.69 11.62
C ARG A 79 19.20 3.35 10.84
N VAL A 80 17.97 3.23 11.37
CA VAL A 80 16.81 3.92 10.82
C VAL A 80 16.54 5.16 11.68
N GLU A 81 16.86 6.33 11.13
CA GLU A 81 16.66 7.62 11.81
C GLU A 81 15.23 8.17 11.65
N GLY A 82 14.51 7.73 10.61
CA GLY A 82 13.15 8.14 10.30
C GLY A 82 12.09 7.13 10.70
N GLU A 83 11.02 7.07 9.91
CA GLU A 83 9.90 6.16 10.14
C GLU A 83 9.54 5.41 8.86
N LEU A 84 9.49 4.08 8.94
CA LEU A 84 8.91 3.25 7.89
C LEU A 84 7.52 2.80 8.31
N TRP A 85 6.56 3.07 7.44
CA TRP A 85 5.18 2.60 7.55
C TRP A 85 4.88 1.63 6.41
N ALA A 86 4.05 0.63 6.66
CA ALA A 86 3.66 -0.34 5.64
C ALA A 86 2.15 -0.59 5.70
N MET A 87 1.53 -0.75 4.54
CA MET A 87 0.16 -1.21 4.42
C MET A 87 -0.04 -2.04 3.16
N MET A 88 -1.08 -2.87 3.19
CA MET A 88 -1.57 -3.58 2.02
C MET A 88 -2.97 -3.09 1.72
N LEU A 89 -3.15 -2.59 0.51
CA LEU A 89 -4.44 -2.22 -0.03
C LEU A 89 -5.33 -3.44 -0.12
N ASP A 90 -6.54 -3.30 0.41
CA ASP A 90 -7.63 -4.24 0.19
C ASP A 90 -8.57 -3.64 -0.86
N PRO A 91 -8.58 -4.19 -2.09
CA PRO A 91 -9.44 -3.69 -3.16
C PRO A 91 -10.91 -3.62 -2.75
N LYS A 92 -11.41 -4.69 -2.14
CA LYS A 92 -12.81 -4.79 -1.73
C LYS A 92 -13.15 -3.75 -0.69
N ARG A 93 -12.31 -3.64 0.34
CA ARG A 93 -12.55 -2.70 1.44
C ARG A 93 -12.50 -1.26 0.96
N THR A 94 -11.61 -0.93 0.03
CA THR A 94 -11.56 0.44 -0.52
C THR A 94 -12.79 0.74 -1.38
N PHE A 95 -13.32 -0.23 -2.12
CA PHE A 95 -14.62 -0.07 -2.78
C PHE A 95 -15.75 0.13 -1.76
N ASP A 96 -15.78 -0.65 -0.68
CA ASP A 96 -16.77 -0.50 0.38
C ASP A 96 -16.70 0.90 1.02
N GLU A 97 -15.50 1.39 1.33
CA GLU A 97 -15.22 2.74 1.86
C GLU A 97 -15.68 3.82 0.87
N LEU A 98 -15.48 3.62 -0.43
CA LEU A 98 -15.92 4.55 -1.47
C LEU A 98 -17.45 4.60 -1.59
N ILE A 99 -18.13 3.45 -1.51
CA ILE A 99 -19.60 3.38 -1.48
C ILE A 99 -20.14 4.10 -0.24
N GLU A 100 -19.54 3.89 0.93
CA GLU A 100 -19.95 4.59 2.16
C GLU A 100 -19.81 6.10 2.07
N ARG A 101 -18.81 6.60 1.33
CA ARG A 101 -18.58 8.04 1.14
C ARG A 101 -19.53 8.69 0.13
N ILE A 102 -19.88 7.98 -0.94
CA ILE A 102 -20.61 8.56 -2.10
C ILE A 102 -22.10 8.26 -2.05
N ALA A 103 -22.53 7.19 -1.37
CA ALA A 103 -23.93 6.84 -1.26
C ALA A 103 -24.73 7.99 -0.61
N PRO A 104 -25.96 8.27 -1.07
CA PRO A 104 -26.79 9.34 -0.50
C PRO A 104 -27.06 9.18 1.00
N ASP A 105 -27.12 7.93 1.48
CA ASP A 105 -27.29 7.59 2.88
C ASP A 105 -26.83 6.14 3.19
N GLN A 106 -26.84 5.80 4.48
CA GLN A 106 -26.38 4.51 4.98
C GLN A 106 -27.23 3.33 4.50
N ASP A 107 -28.52 3.52 4.27
CA ASP A 107 -29.40 2.42 3.84
C ASP A 107 -29.10 2.06 2.38
N ARG A 108 -28.88 3.05 1.51
CA ARG A 108 -28.42 2.80 0.14
C ARG A 108 -27.04 2.15 0.12
N ALA A 109 -26.10 2.62 0.95
CA ALA A 109 -24.78 2.00 1.06
C ALA A 109 -24.89 0.51 1.46
N ARG A 110 -25.75 0.17 2.43
CA ARG A 110 -26.00 -1.22 2.85
C ARG A 110 -26.62 -2.06 1.74
N GLN A 111 -27.62 -1.53 1.02
CA GLN A 111 -28.24 -2.22 -0.11
C GLN A 111 -27.25 -2.53 -1.24
N ILE A 112 -26.39 -1.57 -1.58
CA ILE A 112 -25.33 -1.76 -2.57
C ILE A 112 -24.35 -2.84 -2.12
N LYS A 113 -23.85 -2.78 -0.87
CA LYS A 113 -22.91 -3.77 -0.34
C LYS A 113 -23.50 -5.19 -0.21
N ALA A 114 -24.80 -5.30 0.03
CA ALA A 114 -25.49 -6.59 0.08
C ALA A 114 -25.75 -7.19 -1.32
N ASN A 115 -25.78 -6.36 -2.36
CA ASN A 115 -26.06 -6.78 -3.73
C ASN A 115 -25.03 -7.81 -4.22
N ARG A 116 -25.50 -8.93 -4.77
CA ARG A 116 -24.64 -10.00 -5.28
C ARG A 116 -23.74 -9.53 -6.43
N VAL A 117 -24.26 -8.72 -7.34
CA VAL A 117 -23.51 -8.16 -8.47
C VAL A 117 -22.33 -7.33 -7.96
N TYR A 118 -22.55 -6.47 -6.97
CA TYR A 118 -21.48 -5.69 -6.35
C TYR A 118 -20.43 -6.59 -5.68
N ARG A 119 -20.86 -7.61 -4.91
CA ARG A 119 -19.94 -8.50 -4.20
C ARG A 119 -19.00 -9.27 -5.14
N GLU A 120 -19.48 -9.68 -6.32
CA GLU A 120 -18.64 -10.35 -7.32
C GLU A 120 -17.73 -9.35 -8.06
N LEU A 121 -18.29 -8.23 -8.52
CA LEU A 121 -17.53 -7.26 -9.32
C LEU A 121 -16.44 -6.55 -8.52
N SER A 122 -16.70 -6.23 -7.25
CA SER A 122 -15.72 -5.58 -6.35
C SER A 122 -14.47 -6.41 -6.09
N THR A 123 -14.48 -7.71 -6.40
CA THR A 123 -13.33 -8.61 -6.22
C THR A 123 -12.75 -9.18 -7.51
N ALA A 124 -13.49 -9.15 -8.63
CA ALA A 124 -13.15 -9.90 -9.83
C ALA A 124 -12.97 -9.06 -11.10
N VAL A 125 -13.31 -7.75 -11.08
CA VAL A 125 -13.19 -6.92 -12.29
C VAL A 125 -11.72 -6.62 -12.61
N SER A 126 -11.30 -6.94 -13.82
CA SER A 126 -10.00 -6.50 -14.37
C SER A 126 -9.87 -4.98 -14.27
N GLY A 127 -8.75 -4.48 -13.75
CA GLY A 127 -8.56 -3.05 -13.49
C GLY A 127 -9.01 -2.59 -12.09
N SER A 128 -9.69 -3.44 -11.32
CA SER A 128 -10.12 -3.10 -9.95
C SER A 128 -8.93 -2.82 -9.02
N GLN A 129 -7.84 -3.58 -9.16
CA GLN A 129 -6.64 -3.39 -8.35
C GLN A 129 -5.94 -2.05 -8.66
N GLU A 130 -5.82 -1.72 -9.94
CA GLU A 130 -5.23 -0.46 -10.42
C GLU A 130 -6.08 0.75 -10.00
N TYR A 131 -7.40 0.68 -10.21
CA TYR A 131 -8.31 1.74 -9.80
C TYR A 131 -8.25 1.97 -8.29
N THR A 132 -8.28 0.89 -7.51
CA THR A 132 -8.24 0.96 -6.05
C THR A 132 -6.91 1.51 -5.54
N ALA A 133 -5.79 1.14 -6.17
CA ALA A 133 -4.49 1.69 -5.83
C ALA A 133 -4.45 3.21 -5.98
N ILE A 134 -5.01 3.72 -7.09
CA ILE A 134 -5.09 5.15 -7.34
C ILE A 134 -6.06 5.83 -6.37
N ALA A 135 -7.23 5.22 -6.12
CA ALA A 135 -8.24 5.77 -5.22
C ALA A 135 -7.71 5.94 -3.79
N LYS A 136 -7.00 4.94 -3.26
CA LYS A 136 -6.41 5.07 -1.92
C LYS A 136 -5.21 6.00 -1.88
N LEU A 137 -4.38 6.02 -2.95
CA LEU A 137 -3.27 6.97 -3.05
C LEU A 137 -3.78 8.43 -3.01
N TYR A 138 -4.98 8.70 -3.51
CA TYR A 138 -5.62 10.02 -3.41
C TYR A 138 -6.01 10.39 -1.98
N ASP A 139 -6.34 9.41 -1.14
CA ASP A 139 -6.75 9.63 0.25
C ASP A 139 -5.56 9.77 1.24
N LEU A 140 -4.33 9.44 0.81
CA LEU A 140 -3.09 9.54 1.59
C LEU A 140 -2.42 10.92 1.46
#